data_AF-K1SWD4-F1
#
_entry.id   AF-K1SWD4-F1
#
_cell.length_a   1.000
_cell.length_b   1.000
_cell.length_c   1.000
_cell.angle_alpha   90.00
_cell.angle_beta   90.00
_cell.angle_gamma   90.00
#
_symmetry.space_group_name_H-M   'P 1'
#
loop_
_entity.id
_entity.type
_entity.pdbx_description
1 polymer ?
#
loop_
_entity_poly.entity_id
_entity_poly.type
_entity_poly.pdbx_seq_one_letter_code
_entity_poly.pdbx_strand_id
1 'polypeptide(L)'
;QYAIVETTGKINFYQKSRYRNVENGDVGIQVTNCDPPCLLIKDGEINYPGLRRWNGDEAKLREMIKSMKLDIKDIFLLTDSTDKGIYTVLKSNDKYGTQPICKAEDK
;
A
#
# COMPACT_ATOMS: atom_id res chain seq x y z
N GLN A 1 27.70 12.15 -14.30
CA GLN A 1 27.77 12.28 -12.82
C GLN A 1 27.46 13.70 -12.48
N TYR A 2 26.52 13.92 -11.56
CA TYR A 2 26.12 15.25 -11.15
C TYR A 2 25.92 15.30 -9.63
N ALA A 3 26.04 16.49 -9.06
CA ALA A 3 25.55 16.83 -7.73
C ALA A 3 24.65 18.05 -7.90
N ILE A 4 23.43 17.95 -7.39
CA ILE A 4 22.40 18.99 -7.52
C ILE A 4 22.11 19.50 -6.11
N VAL A 5 22.19 20.82 -5.93
CA VAL A 5 21.76 21.46 -4.69
C VAL A 5 20.33 21.95 -4.91
N GLU A 6 19.41 21.42 -4.12
CA GLU A 6 18.02 21.88 -4.11
C GLU A 6 17.88 23.20 -3.34
N THR A 7 16.81 23.94 -3.61
CA THR A 7 16.46 25.17 -2.86
C THR A 7 16.25 24.92 -1.36
N THR A 8 16.02 23.66 -0.97
CA THR A 8 15.92 23.19 0.42
C THR A 8 17.29 23.07 1.12
N GLY A 9 18.39 23.27 0.39
CA GLY A 9 19.77 23.04 0.88
C GLY A 9 20.21 21.58 0.84
N LYS A 10 19.36 20.66 0.35
CA LYS A 10 19.73 19.25 0.16
C LYS A 10 20.63 19.09 -1.06
N ILE A 11 21.62 18.20 -0.94
CA ILE A 11 22.49 17.83 -2.06
C ILE A 11 22.09 16.42 -2.52
N ASN A 12 21.70 16.29 -3.79
CA ASN A 12 21.39 15.02 -4.44
C ASN A 12 22.52 14.62 -5.38
N PHE A 13 22.93 13.35 -5.34
CA PHE A 13 24.02 12.82 -6.16
C PHE A 13 23.51 11.85 -7.23
N TYR A 14 23.89 12.07 -8.48
CA TYR A 14 23.67 11.11 -9.57
C TYR A 14 24.97 10.38 -9.92
N GLN A 15 25.11 9.17 -9.37
CA GLN A 15 26.33 8.34 -9.40
C GLN A 15 26.78 7.97 -10.83
N LYS A 16 28.08 7.79 -11.05
CA LYS A 16 28.64 7.24 -12.30
C LYS A 16 28.15 5.81 -12.48
N SER A 17 27.94 5.40 -13.74
CA SER A 17 27.40 4.08 -14.08
C SER A 17 28.12 2.91 -13.38
N ARG A 18 29.45 2.94 -13.27
CA ARG A 18 30.22 1.88 -12.59
C ARG A 18 30.06 1.81 -11.06
N TYR A 19 29.39 2.78 -10.44
CA TYR A 19 29.21 2.90 -8.99
C TYR A 19 27.74 3.05 -8.57
N ARG A 20 26.80 3.09 -9.51
CA ARG A 20 25.36 3.09 -9.21
C ARG A 20 24.89 1.66 -9.00
N ASN A 21 23.81 1.50 -8.24
CA ASN A 21 23.14 0.20 -8.11
C ASN A 21 22.56 -0.23 -9.46
N VAL A 22 22.48 -1.54 -9.67
CA VAL A 22 21.84 -2.15 -10.84
C VAL A 22 20.33 -1.90 -10.77
N GLU A 23 19.74 -1.40 -11.85
CA GLU A 23 18.29 -1.25 -11.99
C GLU A 23 17.69 -2.44 -12.77
N ASN A 24 16.38 -2.66 -12.63
CA ASN A 24 15.68 -3.76 -13.33
C ASN A 24 15.93 -3.76 -14.86
N GLY A 25 16.04 -2.57 -15.46
CA GLY A 25 16.32 -2.42 -16.89
C GLY A 25 17.73 -2.86 -17.30
N ASP A 26 18.73 -2.73 -16.41
CA ASP A 26 20.12 -3.12 -16.72
C ASP A 26 20.28 -4.63 -16.87
N VAL A 27 19.39 -5.41 -16.23
CA VAL A 27 19.39 -6.89 -16.23
C VAL A 27 18.20 -7.50 -16.98
N GLY A 28 17.41 -6.67 -17.68
CA GLY A 28 16.29 -7.13 -18.51
C GLY A 28 15.11 -7.71 -17.72
N ILE A 29 14.97 -7.38 -16.43
CA ILE A 29 13.84 -7.82 -15.60
C ILE A 29 12.60 -7.04 -16.01
N GLN A 30 11.61 -7.78 -16.52
CA GLN A 30 10.27 -7.24 -16.77
C GLN A 30 9.53 -7.11 -15.44
N VAL A 31 9.23 -5.88 -15.05
CA VAL A 31 8.38 -5.58 -13.89
C VAL A 31 7.08 -4.95 -14.38
N THR A 32 5.97 -5.41 -13.81
CA THR A 32 4.70 -4.73 -13.97
C THR A 32 4.70 -3.47 -13.13
N ASN A 33 4.13 -2.39 -13.68
CA ASN A 33 3.90 -1.19 -12.89
C ASN A 33 2.96 -1.56 -11.72
N CYS A 34 3.30 -1.11 -10.52
CA CYS A 34 2.52 -1.35 -9.33
C CYS A 34 1.95 -0.02 -8.88
N ASP A 35 0.63 0.12 -8.92
CA ASP A 35 -0.06 1.25 -8.35
C ASP A 35 0.20 1.31 -6.83
N PRO A 36 0.27 2.53 -6.27
CA PRO A 36 0.35 2.67 -4.83
C PRO A 36 -0.92 2.11 -4.17
N PRO A 37 -0.80 1.56 -2.95
CA PRO A 37 -1.93 0.96 -2.25
C PRO A 37 -3.06 1.96 -1.99
N CYS A 38 -4.29 1.50 -2.09
CA CYS A 38 -5.51 2.25 -1.85
C CYS A 38 -5.92 2.14 -0.38
N LEU A 39 -6.14 3.29 0.27
CA LEU A 39 -6.70 3.33 1.63
C LEU A 39 -8.21 3.11 1.58
N LEU A 40 -8.71 2.02 2.17
CA LEU A 40 -10.12 1.64 2.16
C LEU A 40 -10.84 1.98 3.47
N ILE A 41 -10.20 1.77 4.62
CA ILE A 41 -10.73 2.12 5.94
C ILE A 41 -9.68 2.88 6.73
N LYS A 42 -10.13 3.91 7.42
CA LYS A 42 -9.33 4.70 8.36
C LYS A 42 -10.16 4.96 9.61
N ASP A 43 -9.63 4.62 10.78
CA ASP A 43 -10.23 4.91 12.09
C ASP A 43 -11.69 4.41 12.24
N GLY A 44 -11.99 3.25 11.64
CA GLY A 44 -13.34 2.68 11.66
C GLY A 44 -14.33 3.31 10.69
N GLU A 45 -13.86 4.16 9.76
CA GLU A 45 -14.68 4.80 8.73
C GLU A 45 -14.22 4.39 7.32
N ILE A 46 -15.18 4.26 6.40
CA ILE A 46 -14.90 3.94 5.00
C ILE A 46 -14.34 5.18 4.29
N ASN A 47 -13.19 5.01 3.64
CA ASN A 47 -12.59 6.04 2.80
C ASN A 47 -13.15 5.97 1.37
N TYR A 48 -14.29 6.62 1.12
CA TYR A 48 -14.96 6.63 -0.20
C TYR A 48 -14.06 7.02 -1.39
N PRO A 49 -13.15 8.02 -1.29
CA PRO A 49 -12.17 8.29 -2.35
C PRO A 49 -11.28 7.09 -2.70
N GLY A 50 -10.82 6.34 -1.70
CA GLY A 50 -10.01 5.15 -1.92
C GLY A 50 -10.82 3.98 -2.46
N LEU A 51 -12.09 3.85 -2.05
CA LEU A 51 -13.02 2.86 -2.60
C LEU A 51 -13.22 3.05 -4.12
N ARG A 52 -13.35 4.30 -4.58
CA ARG A 52 -13.43 4.63 -6.02
C ARG A 52 -12.17 4.21 -6.78
N ARG A 53 -11.00 4.34 -6.14
CA ARG A 53 -9.70 3.97 -6.74
C ARG A 53 -9.49 2.44 -6.79
N TRP A 54 -10.03 1.72 -5.81
CA TRP A 54 -10.00 0.26 -5.73
C TRP A 54 -10.89 -0.43 -6.79
N ASN A 55 -11.67 0.33 -7.55
CA ASN A 55 -12.59 -0.16 -8.58
C ASN A 55 -13.60 -1.20 -8.03
N GLY A 56 -13.91 -1.11 -6.73
CA GLY A 56 -14.89 -1.92 -6.02
C GLY A 56 -16.00 -1.07 -5.43
N ASP A 57 -17.03 -1.73 -4.90
CA ASP A 57 -18.15 -1.08 -4.23
C ASP A 57 -18.14 -1.33 -2.72
N GLU A 58 -19.01 -0.61 -2.01
CA GLU A 58 -19.13 -0.72 -0.56
C GLU A 58 -19.62 -2.11 -0.14
N ALA A 59 -20.45 -2.76 -0.98
CA ALA A 59 -20.98 -4.09 -0.71
C ALA A 59 -19.85 -5.13 -0.68
N LYS A 60 -18.98 -5.14 -1.68
CA LYS A 60 -17.80 -6.00 -1.79
C LYS A 60 -16.83 -5.77 -0.64
N LEU A 61 -16.61 -4.51 -0.25
CA LEU A 61 -15.80 -4.18 0.92
C LEU A 61 -16.39 -4.80 2.21
N ARG A 62 -17.70 -4.67 2.40
CA ARG A 62 -18.40 -5.23 3.57
C ARG A 62 -18.38 -6.75 3.59
N GLU A 63 -18.56 -7.40 2.44
CA GLU A 63 -18.47 -8.87 2.31
C GLU A 63 -17.07 -9.38 2.65
N MET A 64 -16.04 -8.73 2.12
CA MET A 64 -14.64 -9.03 2.40
C MET A 64 -14.35 -8.93 3.92
N ILE A 65 -14.77 -7.85 4.57
CA ILE A 65 -14.57 -7.65 6.02
C ILE A 65 -15.33 -8.69 6.84
N LYS A 66 -16.57 -9.02 6.44
CA LYS A 66 -17.39 -10.05 7.08
C LYS A 66 -16.74 -11.44 6.97
N SER A 67 -16.12 -11.77 5.84
CA SER A 67 -15.36 -13.02 5.66
C SER A 67 -14.17 -13.14 6.63
N MET A 68 -13.61 -12.01 7.06
CA MET A 68 -12.54 -11.93 8.05
C MET A 68 -13.04 -11.95 9.50
N LYS A 69 -14.36 -11.99 9.71
CA LYS A 69 -15.00 -11.91 11.04
C LYS A 69 -14.61 -10.63 11.78
N LEU A 70 -14.49 -9.52 11.05
CA LEU A 70 -14.22 -8.19 11.60
C LEU A 70 -15.44 -7.30 11.38
N ASP A 71 -15.54 -6.26 12.20
CA ASP A 71 -16.45 -5.14 12.00
C ASP A 71 -15.66 -3.92 11.55
N ILE A 72 -16.25 -3.09 10.69
CA ILE A 72 -15.61 -1.87 10.19
C ILE A 72 -15.10 -0.99 11.33
N LYS A 73 -15.89 -0.85 12.40
CA LYS A 73 -15.56 -0.02 13.58
C LYS A 73 -14.32 -0.50 14.33
N ASP A 74 -13.98 -1.78 14.22
CA ASP A 74 -12.81 -2.36 14.87
C ASP A 74 -11.54 -2.20 14.03
N ILE A 75 -11.64 -1.72 12.79
CA ILE A 75 -10.52 -1.59 11.86
C ILE A 75 -9.96 -0.18 11.92
N PHE A 76 -8.72 -0.08 12.41
CA PHE A 76 -7.96 1.17 12.42
C PHE A 76 -7.48 1.55 11.02
N LEU A 77 -6.98 0.56 10.26
CA LEU A 77 -6.46 0.79 8.91
C LEU A 77 -6.74 -0.42 8.04
N LEU A 78 -7.29 -0.18 6.84
CA LEU A 78 -7.35 -1.16 5.77
C LEU A 78 -6.78 -0.55 4.51
N THR A 79 -5.72 -1.13 3.98
CA THR A 79 -5.17 -0.75 2.67
C THR A 79 -5.15 -1.94 1.74
N ASP A 80 -5.54 -1.75 0.49
CA ASP A 80 -5.44 -2.77 -0.55
C ASP A 80 -4.40 -2.39 -1.61
N SER A 81 -3.62 -3.36 -2.04
CA SER A 81 -2.75 -3.22 -3.21
C SER A 81 -3.49 -3.76 -4.43
N THR A 82 -4.08 -2.86 -5.22
CA THR A 82 -4.99 -3.17 -6.33
C THR A 82 -4.43 -4.21 -7.30
N ASP A 83 -3.11 -4.23 -7.51
CA ASP A 83 -2.43 -5.16 -8.42
C ASP A 83 -2.15 -6.55 -7.83
N LYS A 84 -2.02 -6.62 -6.51
CA LYS A 84 -1.52 -7.79 -5.80
C LYS A 84 -2.61 -8.55 -5.04
N GLY A 85 -3.80 -7.97 -4.85
CA GLY A 85 -4.84 -8.57 -4.01
C GLY A 85 -4.36 -8.79 -2.58
N ILE A 86 -3.43 -7.95 -2.12
CA ILE A 86 -2.88 -7.99 -0.77
C ILE A 86 -3.50 -6.84 0.00
N TYR A 87 -4.23 -7.19 1.04
CA TYR A 87 -4.76 -6.24 2.00
C TYR A 87 -4.01 -6.33 3.33
N THR A 88 -3.77 -5.17 3.93
CA THR A 88 -3.25 -5.04 5.30
C THR A 88 -4.36 -4.52 6.17
N VAL A 89 -4.75 -5.29 7.19
CA VAL A 89 -5.73 -4.88 8.20
C VAL A 89 -5.04 -4.64 9.53
N LEU A 90 -5.20 -3.45 10.09
CA LEU A 90 -4.82 -3.15 11.46
C LEU A 90 -6.08 -3.06 12.32
N LYS A 91 -6.22 -3.97 13.29
CA LYS A 91 -7.33 -3.93 14.25
C LYS A 91 -7.02 -2.96 15.38
N SER A 92 -7.97 -2.08 15.70
CA SER A 92 -7.92 -1.27 16.92
C SER A 92 -8.17 -2.19 18.12
N ASN A 93 -7.21 -2.27 19.05
CA ASN A 93 -7.36 -3.06 20.26
C ASN A 93 -6.82 -2.23 21.44
N ASP A 94 -7.70 -1.87 22.38
CA ASP A 94 -7.41 -0.98 23.51
C ASP A 94 -6.32 -1.48 24.48
N LYS A 95 -5.87 -2.74 24.35
CA LYS A 95 -5.01 -3.39 25.37
C LYS A 95 -3.59 -3.75 24.95
N TYR A 96 -3.29 -3.99 23.67
CA TYR A 96 -2.01 -4.60 23.26
C TYR A 96 -1.43 -4.16 21.89
N GLY A 97 -1.87 -3.02 21.35
CA GLY A 97 -1.37 -2.53 20.06
C GLY A 97 -1.99 -3.24 18.85
N THR A 98 -1.79 -2.65 17.67
CA THR A 98 -2.36 -3.10 16.40
C THR A 98 -1.69 -4.39 15.92
N GLN A 99 -2.47 -5.46 15.68
CA GLN A 99 -1.95 -6.66 15.03
C GLN A 99 -2.23 -6.61 13.52
N PRO A 100 -1.20 -6.74 12.66
CA PRO A 100 -1.39 -6.80 11.22
C PRO A 100 -1.94 -8.17 10.81
N ILE A 101 -3.05 -8.15 10.09
CA ILE A 101 -3.55 -9.32 9.37
C ILE A 101 -3.22 -9.11 7.90
N CYS A 102 -2.27 -9.90 7.38
CA CYS A 102 -1.94 -9.96 5.96
C CYS A 102 -2.55 -11.23 5.38
N LYS A 103 -3.36 -11.09 4.33
CA LYS A 103 -3.80 -12.23 3.52
C LYS A 103 -3.60 -11.85 2.05
N ALA A 104 -3.01 -12.77 1.31
CA ALA A 104 -2.99 -12.70 -0.14
C ALA A 104 -4.26 -13.39 -0.65
N GLU A 105 -4.95 -12.81 -1.63
CA GLU A 105 -5.90 -13.59 -2.44
C GLU A 105 -5.10 -14.60 -3.27
N ASP A 106 -5.33 -15.89 -3.06
CA ASP A 106 -4.89 -16.95 -3.97
C ASP A 106 -5.64 -16.76 -5.31
N LYS A 107 -4.90 -16.39 -6.37
CA LYS A 107 -5.41 -16.29 -7.74
C LYS A 107 -5.57 -17.65 -8.39
#